data_AF-A0A7K4HRD2-F1
#
_entry.id   AF-A0A7K4HRD2-F1
#
_cell.length_a   1.000
_cell.length_b   1.000
_cell.length_c   1.000
_cell.angle_alpha   90.00
_cell.angle_beta   90.00
_cell.angle_gamma   90.00
#
_symmetry.space_group_name_H-M   'P 1'
#
loop_
_entity.id
_entity.type
_entity.pdbx_description
1 polymer ?
#
loop_
_entity_poly.entity_id
_entity_poly.type
_entity_poly.pdbx_seq_one_letter_code
_entity_poly.pdbx_strand_id
1 'polypeptide(L)'
;MVSNNGMEMVEWLRAHLNAITPTRTQALKATRHLRKSEKKNLFSEDISLMRTAEGRWYEGVIYEALLETVADCNLVKGVVRKGADAPYIRQKITQEQNGTFYSNYGDIKVRGNGQDLAEFDLMFLDVQNTVGFGEIVTSPSDLKEFEQEIIFKKRLIGYLFGQPIVPFILVSSVDISRNSIVQRLMKEPESVLITTSSCEEIKRVLSQREIRYQPRKPIAHPKLLHLADIHTRRSFDYRKLHDERRDRMLELMDAGATPADLLKPDEIPPIVKKIVFGGLYPPAIRLLCQKSAITMRGEALTYESIMRDFSKVILAVNLPDLRPILYFRSRKKKEYFKMVPAKIGGFKYESRRTPHMAGFFLWLESTRPTLGTKMTKTLIEYFVEGEAAGKR
;
A
#
# COMPACT_ATOMS: atom_id res chain seq x y z
N MET A 1 -14.40 28.92 -15.02
CA MET A 1 -13.93 27.73 -15.75
C MET A 1 -12.94 27.03 -14.85
N VAL A 2 -13.25 25.81 -14.39
CA VAL A 2 -12.27 24.99 -13.67
C VAL A 2 -11.31 24.46 -14.73
N SER A 3 -10.09 24.99 -14.78
CA SER A 3 -9.10 24.59 -15.77
C SER A 3 -8.74 23.12 -15.53
N ASN A 4 -8.83 22.30 -16.59
CA ASN A 4 -8.70 20.84 -16.51
C ASN A 4 -7.21 20.41 -16.44
N ASN A 5 -6.37 21.15 -15.72
CA ASN A 5 -4.90 21.16 -15.89
C ASN A 5 -4.19 19.88 -15.39
N GLY A 6 -4.84 19.08 -14.54
CA GLY A 6 -4.35 17.73 -14.25
C GLY A 6 -4.20 16.90 -15.53
N MET A 7 -5.05 17.14 -16.53
CA MET A 7 -4.95 16.52 -17.85
C MET A 7 -3.79 17.08 -18.67
N GLU A 8 -3.50 18.39 -18.60
CA GLU A 8 -2.33 18.98 -19.29
C GLU A 8 -1.02 18.36 -18.80
N MET A 9 -0.89 18.14 -17.48
CA MET A 9 0.28 17.43 -16.93
C MET A 9 0.36 15.99 -17.43
N VAL A 10 -0.77 15.27 -17.49
CA VAL A 10 -0.83 13.90 -17.99
C VAL A 10 -0.44 13.82 -19.46
N GLU A 11 -0.95 14.72 -20.29
CA GLU A 11 -0.62 14.81 -21.71
C GLU A 11 0.85 15.15 -21.92
N TRP A 12 1.39 16.09 -21.13
CA TRP A 12 2.81 16.41 -21.16
C TRP A 12 3.67 15.20 -20.77
N LEU A 13 3.33 14.52 -19.66
CA LEU A 13 4.04 13.32 -19.23
C LEU A 13 3.99 12.23 -20.30
N ARG A 14 2.84 12.02 -20.94
CA ARG A 14 2.70 11.09 -22.07
C ARG A 14 3.66 11.50 -23.20
N ALA A 15 3.58 12.73 -23.68
CA ALA A 15 4.41 13.21 -24.80
C ALA A 15 5.93 13.12 -24.52
N HIS A 16 6.35 13.33 -23.27
CA HIS A 16 7.78 13.42 -22.92
C HIS A 16 8.36 12.13 -22.30
N LEU A 17 7.50 11.19 -21.87
CA LEU A 17 7.92 9.95 -21.21
C LEU A 17 7.52 8.68 -21.99
N ASN A 18 6.91 8.77 -23.17
CA ASN A 18 6.40 7.64 -23.97
C ASN A 18 7.41 6.49 -24.20
N ALA A 19 8.72 6.74 -24.07
CA ALA A 19 9.74 5.70 -23.93
C ALA A 19 10.95 6.27 -23.18
N ILE A 20 10.86 6.39 -21.84
CA ILE A 20 12.07 6.67 -21.04
C ILE A 20 13.09 5.59 -21.39
N THR A 21 14.24 6.03 -21.91
CA THR A 21 15.38 5.16 -22.17
C THR A 21 16.47 5.56 -21.19
N PRO A 22 16.51 4.95 -19.99
CA PRO A 22 17.41 5.42 -18.96
C PRO A 22 18.85 5.39 -19.43
N THR A 23 19.54 6.51 -19.27
CA THR A 23 20.95 6.63 -19.64
C THR A 23 21.83 5.88 -18.65
N ARG A 24 23.04 5.51 -19.07
CA ARG A 24 24.06 4.96 -18.16
C ARG A 24 24.30 5.87 -16.95
N THR A 25 24.30 7.19 -17.17
CA THR A 25 24.51 8.18 -16.11
C THR A 25 23.37 8.14 -15.08
N GLN A 26 22.11 8.09 -15.54
CA GLN A 26 20.94 7.94 -14.65
C GLN A 26 20.99 6.61 -13.90
N ALA A 27 21.29 5.51 -14.59
CA ALA A 27 21.44 4.18 -14.01
C ALA A 27 22.50 4.13 -12.89
N LEU A 28 23.64 4.79 -13.11
CA LEU A 28 24.72 4.89 -12.12
C LEU A 28 24.34 5.81 -10.95
N LYS A 29 23.75 6.99 -11.22
CA LYS A 29 23.25 7.92 -10.19
C LYS A 29 22.25 7.22 -9.27
N ALA A 30 21.29 6.48 -9.85
CA ALA A 30 20.25 5.75 -9.13
C ALA A 30 20.77 4.78 -8.07
N THR A 31 21.99 4.26 -8.22
CA THR A 31 22.58 3.34 -7.23
C THR A 31 22.78 4.01 -5.87
N ARG A 32 22.84 5.35 -5.79
CA ARG A 32 22.93 6.08 -4.51
C ARG A 32 21.72 5.83 -3.61
N HIS A 33 20.55 5.50 -4.18
CA HIS A 33 19.33 5.21 -3.42
C HIS A 33 19.39 3.86 -2.70
N LEU A 34 20.27 2.96 -3.14
CA LEU A 34 20.47 1.65 -2.53
C LEU A 34 21.36 1.71 -1.28
N ARG A 35 21.04 0.87 -0.30
CA ARG A 35 21.95 0.56 0.83
C ARG A 35 23.15 -0.26 0.36
N LYS A 36 24.18 -0.31 1.20
CA LYS A 36 25.41 -1.07 0.94
C LYS A 36 25.14 -2.55 0.61
N SER A 37 24.21 -3.19 1.32
CA SER A 37 23.83 -4.59 1.05
C SER A 37 23.07 -4.73 -0.27
N GLU A 38 22.20 -3.78 -0.61
CA GLU A 38 21.40 -3.81 -1.84
C GLU A 38 22.28 -3.59 -3.08
N LYS A 39 23.29 -2.72 -2.99
CA LYS A 39 24.32 -2.57 -4.03
C LYS A 39 25.04 -3.88 -4.33
N LYS A 40 25.38 -4.64 -3.28
CA LYS A 40 25.97 -5.98 -3.45
C LYS A 40 24.96 -6.92 -4.11
N ASN A 41 23.70 -6.89 -3.66
CA ASN A 41 22.66 -7.80 -4.09
C ASN A 41 22.20 -7.57 -5.53
N LEU A 42 22.35 -6.35 -6.09
CA LEU A 42 21.97 -6.03 -7.47
C LEU A 42 22.61 -6.95 -8.53
N PHE A 43 23.80 -7.49 -8.20
CA PHE A 43 24.54 -8.45 -9.02
C PHE A 43 24.67 -9.83 -8.35
N SER A 44 23.74 -10.17 -7.44
CA SER A 44 23.76 -11.47 -6.76
C SER A 44 23.31 -12.59 -7.68
N GLU A 45 23.92 -13.77 -7.53
CA GLU A 45 23.45 -15.02 -8.12
C GLU A 45 22.17 -15.54 -7.45
N ASP A 46 21.88 -15.11 -6.21
CA ASP A 46 20.59 -15.36 -5.56
C ASP A 46 19.53 -14.47 -6.22
N ILE A 47 18.70 -15.09 -7.07
CA ILE A 47 17.65 -14.43 -7.84
C ILE A 47 16.68 -13.64 -6.93
N SER A 48 16.39 -14.14 -5.72
CA SER A 48 15.46 -13.48 -4.80
C SER A 48 16.06 -12.18 -4.24
N LEU A 49 17.32 -12.24 -3.80
CA LEU A 49 18.05 -11.06 -3.34
C LEU A 49 18.27 -10.06 -4.47
N MET A 50 18.59 -10.56 -5.66
CA MET A 50 18.82 -9.76 -6.86
C MET A 50 17.55 -9.02 -7.29
N ARG A 51 16.41 -9.71 -7.44
CA ARG A 51 15.14 -9.08 -7.82
C ARG A 51 14.68 -8.01 -6.83
N THR A 52 14.89 -8.24 -5.53
CA THR A 52 14.55 -7.25 -4.50
C THR A 52 15.40 -5.98 -4.64
N ALA A 53 16.70 -6.12 -4.87
CA ALA A 53 17.60 -4.98 -5.08
C ALA A 53 17.35 -4.29 -6.44
N GLU A 54 17.03 -5.07 -7.47
CA GLU A 54 16.71 -4.59 -8.81
C GLU A 54 15.45 -3.74 -8.83
N GLY A 55 14.37 -4.15 -8.16
CA GLY A 55 13.15 -3.34 -8.04
C GLY A 55 13.44 -1.95 -7.46
N ARG A 56 14.10 -1.90 -6.29
CA ARG A 56 14.48 -0.62 -5.66
C ARG A 56 15.43 0.23 -6.49
N TRP A 57 16.36 -0.41 -7.18
CA TRP A 57 17.29 0.29 -8.04
C TRP A 57 16.55 0.92 -9.22
N TYR A 58 15.69 0.14 -9.87
CA TYR A 58 14.89 0.58 -11.01
C TYR A 58 13.92 1.71 -10.62
N GLU A 59 13.32 1.67 -9.43
CA GLU A 59 12.58 2.82 -8.89
C GLU A 59 13.45 4.10 -8.84
N GLY A 60 14.70 3.97 -8.39
CA GLY A 60 15.67 5.05 -8.40
C GLY A 60 16.03 5.52 -9.82
N VAL A 61 16.14 4.61 -10.78
CA VAL A 61 16.43 4.94 -12.19
C VAL A 61 15.31 5.81 -12.78
N ILE A 62 14.06 5.41 -12.58
CA ILE A 62 12.91 6.17 -13.07
C ILE A 62 12.78 7.51 -12.35
N TYR A 63 13.05 7.55 -11.04
CA TYR A 63 13.08 8.79 -10.28
C TYR A 63 14.14 9.78 -10.81
N GLU A 64 15.37 9.33 -11.07
CA GLU A 64 16.43 10.16 -11.65
C GLU A 64 16.08 10.63 -13.06
N ALA A 65 15.53 9.73 -13.89
CA ALA A 65 15.07 10.08 -15.23
C ALA A 65 13.97 11.14 -15.20
N LEU A 66 12.97 10.98 -14.31
CA LEU A 66 11.88 11.94 -14.16
C LEU A 66 12.41 13.30 -13.71
N LEU A 67 13.34 13.37 -12.75
CA LEU A 67 13.96 14.62 -12.31
C LEU A 67 14.63 15.38 -13.45
N GLU A 68 15.40 14.67 -14.28
CA GLU A 68 16.06 15.27 -15.45
C GLU A 68 15.03 15.72 -16.49
N THR A 69 13.99 14.94 -16.76
CA THR A 69 12.93 15.32 -17.71
C THR A 69 12.16 16.55 -17.28
N VAL A 70 11.90 16.74 -15.97
CA VAL A 70 11.12 17.89 -15.48
C VAL A 70 11.97 19.12 -15.17
N ALA A 71 13.30 19.06 -15.30
CA ALA A 71 14.20 20.14 -14.89
C ALA A 71 13.81 21.50 -15.49
N ASP A 72 13.54 21.52 -16.80
CA ASP A 72 13.18 22.72 -17.57
C ASP A 72 11.67 22.81 -17.88
N CYS A 73 10.84 21.98 -17.22
CA CYS A 73 9.41 21.96 -17.44
C CYS A 73 8.71 23.07 -16.65
N ASN A 74 7.89 23.88 -17.31
CA ASN A 74 7.09 24.93 -16.66
C ASN A 74 5.72 24.45 -16.14
N LEU A 75 5.29 23.24 -16.50
CA LEU A 75 4.04 22.65 -16.02
C LEU A 75 4.23 21.90 -14.70
N VAL A 76 5.34 21.19 -14.55
CA VAL A 76 5.66 20.41 -13.36
C VAL A 76 6.40 21.30 -12.36
N LYS A 77 5.79 21.54 -11.20
CA LYS A 77 6.41 22.26 -10.08
C LYS A 77 7.60 21.48 -9.53
N GLY A 78 7.45 20.18 -9.39
CA GLY A 78 8.55 19.31 -8.99
C GLY A 78 8.15 17.90 -8.60
N VAL A 79 9.17 17.11 -8.25
CA VAL A 79 9.07 15.72 -7.81
C VAL A 79 9.36 15.65 -6.33
N VAL A 80 8.56 14.87 -5.61
CA VAL A 80 8.76 14.64 -4.18
C VAL A 80 10.03 13.82 -3.97
N ARG A 81 10.89 14.26 -3.06
CA ARG A 81 12.14 13.58 -2.73
C ARG A 81 11.90 12.10 -2.40
N LYS A 82 12.72 11.21 -2.95
CA LYS A 82 12.69 9.77 -2.65
C LYS A 82 14.08 9.23 -2.35
N GLY A 83 14.13 8.14 -1.58
CA GLY A 83 15.34 7.37 -1.33
C GLY A 83 16.43 8.26 -0.74
N ALA A 84 17.58 8.35 -1.41
CA ALA A 84 18.71 9.14 -0.97
C ALA A 84 18.43 10.64 -0.77
N ASP A 85 17.43 11.20 -1.45
CA ASP A 85 17.06 12.62 -1.31
C ASP A 85 16.08 12.90 -0.18
N ALA A 86 15.36 11.87 0.27
CA ALA A 86 14.48 12.01 1.42
C ALA A 86 15.32 12.16 2.69
N PRO A 87 14.91 13.03 3.63
CA PRO A 87 15.58 13.15 4.91
C PRO A 87 15.58 11.81 5.64
N TYR A 88 16.69 11.51 6.33
CA TYR A 88 16.72 10.37 7.23
C TYR A 88 15.99 10.72 8.52
N ILE A 89 14.78 10.19 8.70
CA ILE A 89 13.96 10.43 9.89
C ILE A 89 13.87 9.13 10.69
N ARG A 90 14.41 9.11 11.91
CA ARG A 90 14.10 8.04 12.87
C ARG A 90 12.77 8.34 13.54
N GLN A 91 11.68 8.08 12.85
CA GLN A 91 10.35 8.31 13.41
C GLN A 91 9.92 7.11 14.26
N LYS A 92 9.59 7.36 15.53
CA LYS A 92 8.86 6.38 16.34
C LYS A 92 7.40 6.39 15.86
N ILE A 93 6.91 5.24 15.40
CA ILE A 93 5.52 5.11 14.98
C ILE A 93 4.63 5.09 16.22
N THR A 94 3.59 5.92 16.23
CA THR A 94 2.60 6.02 17.30
C THR A 94 1.19 5.92 16.73
N GLN A 95 0.23 5.62 17.61
CA GLN A 95 -1.18 5.90 17.29
C GLN A 95 -1.35 7.41 17.07
N GLU A 96 -2.40 7.83 16.36
CA GLU A 96 -2.69 9.24 15.99
C GLU A 96 -1.82 9.86 14.88
N GLN A 97 -0.81 9.13 14.38
CA GLN A 97 -0.05 9.61 13.22
C GLN A 97 -0.88 9.54 11.93
N ASN A 98 -1.35 10.70 11.49
CA ASN A 98 -2.08 10.89 10.23
C ASN A 98 -1.30 11.83 9.31
N GLY A 99 -1.30 11.57 8.00
CA GLY A 99 -0.66 12.45 7.00
C GLY A 99 0.40 11.75 6.16
N THR A 100 1.28 12.55 5.53
CA THR A 100 2.37 12.09 4.66
C THR A 100 3.69 12.00 5.42
N PHE A 101 4.44 10.93 5.18
CA PHE A 101 5.69 10.63 5.89
C PHE A 101 6.73 10.02 4.97
N TYR A 102 8.00 10.21 5.32
CA TYR A 102 9.08 9.41 4.76
C TYR A 102 9.30 8.13 5.57
N SER A 103 9.57 7.03 4.87
CA SER A 103 10.12 5.83 5.48
C SER A 103 11.59 6.04 5.88
N ASN A 104 12.14 5.14 6.70
CA ASN A 104 13.58 5.14 7.01
C ASN A 104 14.48 4.88 5.79
N TYR A 105 13.90 4.39 4.68
CA TYR A 105 14.59 4.20 3.41
C TYR A 105 14.42 5.40 2.46
N GLY A 106 13.46 6.27 2.73
CA GLY A 106 13.10 7.42 1.91
C GLY A 106 11.89 7.18 1.00
N ASP A 107 11.08 6.16 1.29
CA ASP A 107 9.84 5.91 0.56
C ASP A 107 8.75 6.88 1.01
N ILE A 108 7.83 7.22 0.11
CA ILE A 108 6.75 8.16 0.37
C ILE A 108 5.55 7.37 0.87
N LYS A 109 5.06 7.70 2.07
CA LYS A 109 3.96 6.98 2.71
C LYS A 109 2.86 7.93 3.13
N VAL A 110 1.62 7.47 3.02
CA VAL A 110 0.49 8.06 3.74
C VAL A 110 0.13 7.15 4.90
N ARG A 111 0.05 7.72 6.10
CA ARG A 111 -0.37 7.01 7.30
C ARG A 111 -1.70 7.52 7.83
N GLY A 112 -2.45 6.61 8.43
CA GLY A 112 -3.65 6.90 9.21
C GLY A 112 -3.57 6.14 10.53
N ASN A 113 -3.66 6.86 11.65
CA ASN A 113 -3.50 6.29 12.99
C ASN A 113 -2.21 5.45 13.15
N GLY A 114 -1.12 5.88 12.51
CA GLY A 114 0.18 5.21 12.47
C GLY A 114 0.29 4.02 11.50
N GLN A 115 -0.81 3.55 10.93
CA GLN A 115 -0.80 2.49 9.92
C GLN A 115 -0.46 3.07 8.54
N ASP A 116 0.45 2.43 7.82
CA ASP A 116 0.69 2.72 6.40
C ASP A 116 -0.57 2.36 5.59
N LEU A 117 -1.23 3.37 5.01
CA LEU A 117 -2.41 3.22 4.15
C LEU A 117 -1.99 2.97 2.69
N ALA A 118 -1.00 3.74 2.24
CA ALA A 118 -0.42 3.66 0.92
C ALA A 118 1.07 4.03 0.97
N GLU A 119 1.82 3.41 0.07
CA GLU A 119 3.19 3.77 -0.27
C GLU A 119 3.21 4.16 -1.75
N PHE A 120 4.03 5.12 -2.14
CA PHE A 120 4.07 5.64 -3.50
C PHE A 120 5.49 5.54 -4.05
N ASP A 121 5.64 4.99 -5.24
CA ASP A 121 6.96 4.88 -5.86
C ASP A 121 7.46 6.23 -6.35
N LEU A 122 6.56 7.04 -6.90
CA LEU A 122 6.80 8.40 -7.34
C LEU A 122 5.64 9.29 -6.88
N MET A 123 5.94 10.55 -6.60
CA MET A 123 4.93 11.58 -6.36
C MET A 123 5.46 12.90 -6.95
N PHE A 124 4.59 13.66 -7.59
CA PHE A 124 4.96 14.90 -8.28
C PHE A 124 3.79 15.87 -8.28
N LEU A 125 4.09 17.16 -8.45
CA LEU A 125 3.11 18.24 -8.42
C LEU A 125 3.21 19.09 -9.68
N ASP A 126 2.07 19.52 -10.20
CA ASP A 126 2.01 20.63 -11.16
C ASP A 126 2.16 22.00 -10.45
N VAL A 127 2.27 23.07 -11.24
CA VAL A 127 2.37 24.45 -10.72
C VAL A 127 1.10 24.95 -10.00
N GLN A 128 -0.03 24.28 -10.17
CA GLN A 128 -1.29 24.52 -9.45
C GLN A 128 -1.42 23.69 -8.16
N ASN A 129 -0.42 22.87 -7.83
CA ASN A 129 -0.38 21.93 -6.72
C ASN A 129 -1.35 20.74 -6.86
N THR A 130 -1.73 20.36 -8.07
CA THR A 130 -2.36 19.06 -8.34
C THR A 130 -1.31 17.98 -8.11
N VAL A 131 -1.65 16.99 -7.28
CA VAL A 131 -0.75 15.89 -6.95
C VAL A 131 -0.97 14.73 -7.94
N GLY A 132 0.11 14.29 -8.57
CA GLY A 132 0.18 13.03 -9.29
C GLY A 132 1.07 12.01 -8.57
N PHE A 133 0.87 10.73 -8.88
CA PHE A 133 1.73 9.66 -8.36
C PHE A 133 2.06 8.64 -9.45
N GLY A 134 3.11 7.88 -9.20
CA GLY A 134 3.54 6.81 -10.08
C GLY A 134 3.83 5.50 -9.33
N GLU A 135 3.62 4.40 -10.04
CA GLU A 135 3.92 3.05 -9.59
C GLU A 135 4.81 2.35 -10.61
N ILE A 136 5.74 1.54 -10.11
CA ILE A 136 6.82 0.98 -10.91
C ILE A 136 6.76 -0.54 -10.83
N VAL A 137 6.70 -1.19 -11.99
CA VAL A 137 6.57 -2.64 -12.11
C VAL A 137 7.77 -3.22 -12.83
N THR A 138 8.40 -4.22 -12.22
CA THR A 138 9.51 -4.98 -12.83
C THR A 138 9.14 -6.42 -13.19
N SER A 139 7.90 -6.85 -12.86
CA SER A 139 7.40 -8.21 -13.11
C SER A 139 5.90 -8.23 -13.41
N PRO A 140 5.43 -9.07 -14.34
CA PRO A 140 4.00 -9.20 -14.64
C PRO A 140 3.19 -9.96 -13.57
N SER A 141 3.83 -10.54 -12.56
CA SER A 141 3.21 -11.44 -11.58
C SER A 141 2.22 -10.75 -10.61
N ASP A 142 2.31 -9.43 -10.46
CA ASP A 142 1.74 -8.74 -9.29
C ASP A 142 0.43 -8.00 -9.61
N LEU A 143 -0.17 -8.24 -10.78
CA LEU A 143 -1.17 -7.33 -11.35
C LEU A 143 -2.60 -7.46 -10.78
N LYS A 144 -3.00 -8.59 -10.16
CA LYS A 144 -4.40 -8.79 -9.71
C LYS A 144 -4.79 -7.92 -8.52
N GLU A 145 -3.92 -7.81 -7.51
CA GLU A 145 -4.14 -6.93 -6.34
C GLU A 145 -3.82 -5.46 -6.68
N PHE A 146 -3.06 -5.25 -7.76
CA PHE A 146 -2.58 -3.94 -8.21
C PHE A 146 -3.72 -2.97 -8.59
N GLU A 147 -4.74 -3.41 -9.35
CA GLU A 147 -5.85 -2.53 -9.77
C GLU A 147 -6.56 -1.88 -8.58
N GLN A 148 -6.89 -2.68 -7.57
CA GLN A 148 -7.55 -2.22 -6.36
C GLN A 148 -6.67 -1.26 -5.56
N GLU A 149 -5.36 -1.51 -5.55
CA GLU A 149 -4.39 -0.62 -4.93
C GLU A 149 -4.31 0.74 -5.64
N ILE A 150 -4.27 0.78 -6.98
CA ILE A 150 -4.27 2.04 -7.74
C ILE A 150 -5.57 2.84 -7.50
N ILE A 151 -6.72 2.18 -7.56
CA ILE A 151 -8.02 2.81 -7.29
C ILE A 151 -8.03 3.40 -5.88
N PHE A 152 -7.52 2.67 -4.89
CA PHE A 152 -7.41 3.16 -3.52
C PHE A 152 -6.47 4.37 -3.42
N LYS A 153 -5.29 4.32 -4.04
CA LYS A 153 -4.31 5.42 -4.06
C LYS A 153 -4.88 6.69 -4.69
N LYS A 154 -5.58 6.56 -5.83
CA LYS A 154 -6.31 7.68 -6.47
C LYS A 154 -7.35 8.28 -5.52
N ARG A 155 -8.20 7.47 -4.88
CA ARG A 155 -9.20 7.95 -3.91
C ARG A 155 -8.56 8.66 -2.72
N LEU A 156 -7.46 8.10 -2.21
CA LEU A 156 -6.73 8.67 -1.07
C LEU A 156 -6.14 10.04 -1.42
N ILE A 157 -5.41 10.15 -2.54
CA ILE A 157 -4.84 11.43 -2.99
C ILE A 157 -5.94 12.44 -3.33
N GLY A 158 -6.98 12.01 -4.06
CA GLY A 158 -8.13 12.86 -4.40
C GLY A 158 -8.82 13.44 -3.16
N TYR A 159 -8.97 12.63 -2.12
CA TYR A 159 -9.51 13.08 -0.85
C TYR A 159 -8.57 14.05 -0.11
N LEU A 160 -7.30 13.67 0.11
CA LEU A 160 -6.35 14.45 0.91
C LEU A 160 -6.08 15.84 0.31
N PHE A 161 -5.95 15.91 -1.01
CA PHE A 161 -5.64 17.13 -1.72
C PHE A 161 -6.87 17.82 -2.32
N GLY A 162 -8.06 17.28 -2.09
CA GLY A 162 -9.32 17.85 -2.57
C GLY A 162 -9.30 18.08 -4.08
N GLN A 163 -8.81 17.09 -4.83
CA GLN A 163 -8.68 17.14 -6.28
C GLN A 163 -9.57 16.07 -6.94
N PRO A 164 -10.33 16.42 -7.99
CA PRO A 164 -11.24 15.49 -8.66
C PRO A 164 -10.52 14.51 -9.59
N ILE A 165 -9.39 14.94 -10.16
CA ILE A 165 -8.56 14.15 -11.08
C ILE A 165 -7.23 13.88 -10.39
N VAL A 166 -6.77 12.64 -10.40
CA VAL A 166 -5.46 12.24 -9.85
C VAL A 166 -4.61 11.63 -10.96
N PRO A 167 -3.67 12.42 -11.53
CA PRO A 167 -2.71 11.93 -12.50
C PRO A 167 -1.96 10.70 -12.01
N PHE A 168 -1.95 9.65 -12.82
CA PHE A 168 -1.31 8.38 -12.50
C PHE A 168 -0.36 7.95 -13.62
N ILE A 169 0.87 7.60 -13.26
CA ILE A 169 1.83 6.99 -14.19
C ILE A 169 2.16 5.56 -13.76
N LEU A 170 2.06 4.62 -14.68
CA LEU A 170 2.54 3.26 -14.52
C LEU A 170 3.82 3.11 -15.35
N VAL A 171 4.95 2.86 -14.69
CA VAL A 171 6.22 2.64 -15.38
C VAL A 171 6.59 1.17 -15.29
N SER A 172 6.99 0.57 -16.42
CA SER A 172 7.29 -0.86 -16.47
C SER A 172 8.58 -1.17 -17.22
N SER A 173 9.41 -2.03 -16.64
CA SER A 173 10.60 -2.59 -17.31
C SER A 173 10.28 -3.83 -18.16
N VAL A 174 9.01 -4.21 -18.24
CA VAL A 174 8.51 -5.35 -19.01
C VAL A 174 7.25 -4.93 -19.76
N ASP A 175 7.02 -5.47 -20.97
CA ASP A 175 5.80 -5.14 -21.70
C ASP A 175 4.57 -5.78 -21.02
N ILE A 176 3.77 -4.92 -20.39
CA ILE A 176 2.50 -5.27 -19.74
C ILE A 176 1.30 -4.64 -20.45
N SER A 177 1.49 -4.02 -21.62
CA SER A 177 0.46 -3.30 -22.37
C SER A 177 -0.73 -4.18 -22.78
N ARG A 178 -0.48 -5.47 -22.97
CA ARG A 178 -1.51 -6.47 -23.32
C ARG A 178 -2.23 -7.06 -22.11
N ASN A 179 -1.83 -6.70 -20.89
CA ASN A 179 -2.49 -7.20 -19.70
C ASN A 179 -3.85 -6.52 -19.53
N SER A 180 -4.91 -7.31 -19.32
CA SER A 180 -6.28 -6.79 -19.23
C SER A 180 -6.50 -5.80 -18.08
N ILE A 181 -5.76 -5.94 -16.98
CA ILE A 181 -5.81 -5.01 -15.84
C ILE A 181 -5.18 -3.67 -16.22
N VAL A 182 -4.00 -3.72 -16.84
CA VAL A 182 -3.31 -2.52 -17.32
C VAL A 182 -4.16 -1.79 -18.35
N GLN A 183 -4.75 -2.52 -19.30
CA GLN A 183 -5.66 -1.91 -20.29
C GLN A 183 -6.86 -1.23 -19.65
N ARG A 184 -7.42 -1.76 -18.56
CA ARG A 184 -8.51 -1.09 -17.83
C ARG A 184 -8.03 0.19 -17.15
N LEU A 185 -6.90 0.14 -16.44
CA LEU A 185 -6.31 1.33 -15.80
C LEU A 185 -5.97 2.42 -16.83
N MET A 186 -5.53 2.04 -18.03
CA MET A 186 -5.15 2.97 -19.10
C MET A 186 -6.35 3.48 -19.93
N LYS A 187 -7.57 3.00 -19.69
CA LYS A 187 -8.80 3.64 -20.23
C LYS A 187 -9.13 4.95 -19.51
N GLU A 188 -8.61 5.13 -18.30
CA GLU A 188 -8.78 6.36 -17.55
C GLU A 188 -7.89 7.45 -18.17
N PRO A 189 -8.45 8.60 -18.58
CA PRO A 189 -7.74 9.60 -19.38
C PRO A 189 -6.53 10.19 -18.62
N GLU A 190 -6.61 10.25 -17.29
CA GLU A 190 -5.56 10.73 -16.40
C GLU A 190 -4.46 9.70 -16.09
N SER A 191 -4.48 8.54 -16.74
CA SER A 191 -3.48 7.47 -16.60
C SER A 191 -2.53 7.41 -17.80
N VAL A 192 -1.26 7.09 -17.55
CA VAL A 192 -0.24 6.89 -18.58
C VAL A 192 0.55 5.63 -18.29
N LEU A 193 0.79 4.81 -19.32
CA LEU A 193 1.73 3.70 -19.29
C LEU A 193 3.03 4.13 -19.96
N ILE A 194 4.15 3.91 -19.28
CA ILE A 194 5.50 4.14 -19.78
C ILE A 194 6.22 2.80 -19.76
N THR A 195 6.65 2.33 -20.92
CA THR A 195 7.49 1.13 -21.03
C THR A 195 8.92 1.56 -21.30
N THR A 196 9.87 1.00 -20.54
CA THR A 196 11.31 1.26 -20.74
C THR A 196 12.03 0.00 -21.17
N SER A 197 13.33 0.12 -21.46
CA SER A 197 14.23 -1.04 -21.51
C SER A 197 14.15 -1.87 -20.24
N SER A 198 14.44 -3.17 -20.35
CA SER A 198 14.41 -4.08 -19.21
C SER A 198 15.47 -3.74 -18.17
N CYS A 199 15.23 -4.15 -16.92
CA CYS A 199 16.22 -3.99 -15.85
C CYS A 199 17.56 -4.65 -16.21
N GLU A 200 17.52 -5.81 -16.88
CA GLU A 200 18.72 -6.49 -17.34
C GLU A 200 19.51 -5.66 -18.37
N GLU A 201 18.83 -5.08 -19.36
CA GLU A 201 19.47 -4.22 -20.37
C GLU A 201 20.09 -2.97 -19.76
N ILE A 202 19.35 -2.28 -18.88
CA ILE A 202 19.86 -1.08 -18.19
C ILE A 202 21.05 -1.46 -17.29
N LYS A 203 21.02 -2.64 -16.67
CA LYS A 203 22.08 -3.09 -15.74
C LYS A 203 23.36 -3.50 -16.47
N ARG A 204 23.31 -3.94 -17.73
CA ARG A 204 24.48 -4.35 -18.53
C ARG A 204 25.56 -3.29 -18.66
N VAL A 205 25.19 -2.01 -18.59
CA VAL A 205 26.15 -0.89 -18.70
C VAL A 205 26.79 -0.49 -17.36
N LEU A 206 26.44 -1.19 -16.27
CA LEU A 206 26.98 -0.98 -14.94
C LEU A 206 27.92 -2.11 -14.53
N SER A 207 28.97 -1.80 -13.78
CA SER A 207 29.79 -2.81 -13.12
C SER A 207 29.66 -2.76 -11.60
N GLN A 208 29.80 -3.93 -10.97
CA GLN A 208 29.75 -4.04 -9.50
C GLN A 208 30.83 -3.19 -8.80
N ARG A 209 32.00 -3.03 -9.44
CA ARG A 209 33.12 -2.25 -8.89
C ARG A 209 32.77 -0.77 -8.78
N GLU A 210 32.09 -0.21 -9.79
CA GLU A 210 31.72 1.19 -9.85
C GLU A 210 30.71 1.58 -8.76
N ILE A 211 29.73 0.71 -8.49
CA ILE A 211 28.62 1.06 -7.60
C ILE A 211 28.90 0.81 -6.12
N ARG A 212 29.88 -0.06 -5.79
CA ARG A 212 30.09 -0.59 -4.43
C ARG A 212 30.35 0.50 -3.38
N TYR A 213 31.04 1.57 -3.77
CA TYR A 213 31.47 2.63 -2.86
C TYR A 213 30.73 3.96 -3.07
N GLN A 214 29.74 3.98 -3.95
CA GLN A 214 28.96 5.19 -4.17
C GLN A 214 28.20 5.55 -2.89
N PRO A 215 28.39 6.75 -2.32
CA PRO A 215 27.74 7.11 -1.06
C PRO A 215 26.25 7.41 -1.29
N ARG A 216 25.43 7.10 -0.29
CA ARG A 216 24.03 7.55 -0.28
C ARG A 216 24.00 9.00 0.16
N LYS A 217 23.93 9.93 -0.80
CA LYS A 217 23.87 11.38 -0.55
C LYS A 217 22.69 12.00 -1.29
N PRO A 218 22.00 12.98 -0.68
CA PRO A 218 21.01 13.79 -1.36
C PRO A 218 21.69 14.66 -2.42
N ILE A 219 20.94 15.03 -3.46
CA ILE A 219 21.37 16.01 -4.46
C ILE A 219 20.69 17.36 -4.25
N ALA A 220 21.30 18.42 -4.78
CA ALA A 220 20.64 19.71 -4.96
C ALA A 220 20.00 19.72 -6.35
N HIS A 221 18.69 19.95 -6.42
CA HIS A 221 17.95 20.06 -7.68
C HIS A 221 16.75 20.99 -7.49
N PRO A 222 16.51 21.95 -8.41
CA PRO A 222 15.49 23.00 -8.22
C PRO A 222 14.06 22.45 -8.17
N LYS A 223 13.81 21.29 -8.78
CA LYS A 223 12.50 20.63 -8.81
C LYS A 223 12.29 19.61 -7.67
N LEU A 224 13.14 19.57 -6.65
CA LEU A 224 12.96 18.64 -5.52
C LEU A 224 12.05 19.24 -4.44
N LEU A 225 10.90 18.59 -4.23
CA LEU A 225 9.92 18.97 -3.23
C LEU A 225 10.06 18.12 -1.96
N HIS A 226 9.96 18.75 -0.81
CA HIS A 226 9.88 18.04 0.47
C HIS A 226 8.41 17.75 0.82
N LEU A 227 8.12 16.59 1.42
CA LEU A 227 6.75 16.23 1.80
C LEU A 227 6.08 17.26 2.73
N ALA A 228 6.86 17.89 3.63
CA ALA A 228 6.34 18.91 4.54
C ALA A 228 5.86 20.18 3.82
N ASP A 229 6.32 20.43 2.59
CA ASP A 229 5.92 21.59 1.79
C ASP A 229 4.62 21.32 1.00
N ILE A 230 4.16 20.06 1.02
CA ILE A 230 2.99 19.59 0.27
C ILE A 230 1.82 19.52 1.24
N HIS A 231 1.06 20.60 1.26
CA HIS A 231 -0.04 20.78 2.20
C HIS A 231 -1.29 20.04 1.71
N THR A 232 -1.84 19.18 2.56
CA THR A 232 -3.15 18.57 2.30
C THR A 232 -4.24 19.64 2.42
N ARG A 233 -5.28 19.54 1.59
CA ARG A 233 -6.47 20.40 1.71
C ARG A 233 -7.42 19.91 2.81
N ARG A 234 -7.35 18.63 3.14
CA ARG A 234 -8.14 18.00 4.19
C ARG A 234 -7.21 17.36 5.21
N SER A 235 -7.25 17.85 6.45
CA SER A 235 -6.80 17.06 7.59
C SER A 235 -7.77 15.90 7.79
N PHE A 236 -7.28 14.75 8.23
CA PHE A 236 -8.14 13.61 8.52
C PHE A 236 -7.71 12.92 9.79
N ASP A 237 -8.69 12.49 10.57
CA ASP A 237 -8.49 11.56 11.67
C ASP A 237 -8.93 10.17 11.19
N TYR A 238 -7.94 9.35 10.86
CA TYR A 238 -8.23 7.99 10.38
C TYR A 238 -8.93 7.13 11.43
N ARG A 239 -8.66 7.36 12.72
CA ARG A 239 -9.29 6.58 13.79
C ARG A 239 -10.79 6.90 13.86
N LYS A 240 -11.13 8.19 13.80
CA LYS A 240 -12.53 8.63 13.73
C LYS A 240 -13.24 8.07 12.50
N LEU A 241 -12.66 8.21 11.31
CA LEU A 241 -13.24 7.68 10.07
C LEU A 241 -13.42 6.16 10.10
N HIS A 242 -12.47 5.44 10.69
CA HIS A 242 -12.58 4.00 10.91
C HIS A 242 -13.74 3.67 11.84
N ASP A 243 -13.84 4.34 12.99
CA ASP A 243 -14.86 4.04 13.99
C ASP A 243 -16.26 4.39 13.46
N GLU A 244 -16.43 5.52 12.76
CA GLU A 244 -17.67 5.87 12.05
C GLU A 244 -18.06 4.79 11.02
N ARG A 245 -17.10 4.32 10.21
CA ARG A 245 -17.36 3.26 9.23
C ARG A 245 -17.75 1.95 9.91
N ARG A 246 -17.06 1.58 10.99
CA ARG A 246 -17.36 0.38 11.78
C ARG A 246 -18.79 0.45 12.30
N ASP A 247 -19.14 1.54 12.97
CA ASP A 247 -20.43 1.70 13.63
C ASP A 247 -21.56 1.72 12.60
N ARG A 248 -21.35 2.40 11.46
CA ARG A 248 -22.28 2.36 10.33
C ARG A 248 -22.50 0.96 9.76
N MET A 249 -21.43 0.17 9.60
CA MET A 249 -21.56 -1.22 9.15
C MET A 249 -22.36 -2.07 10.13
N LEU A 250 -22.17 -1.87 11.44
CA LEU A 250 -22.93 -2.57 12.47
C LEU A 250 -24.42 -2.19 12.43
N GLU A 251 -24.74 -0.91 12.32
CA GLU A 251 -26.13 -0.43 12.16
C GLU A 251 -26.83 -1.03 10.95
N LEU A 252 -26.13 -1.10 9.81
CA LEU A 252 -26.66 -1.69 8.58
C LEU A 252 -26.91 -3.20 8.73
N MET A 253 -26.00 -3.91 9.41
CA MET A 253 -26.21 -5.34 9.71
C MET A 253 -27.40 -5.57 10.63
N ASP A 254 -27.56 -4.73 11.66
CA ASP A 254 -28.70 -4.82 12.58
C ASP A 254 -30.02 -4.50 11.87
N ALA A 255 -29.99 -3.65 10.83
CA ALA A 255 -31.12 -3.39 9.93
C ALA A 255 -31.32 -4.47 8.84
N GLY A 256 -30.53 -5.54 8.82
CA GLY A 256 -30.65 -6.65 7.86
C GLY A 256 -30.17 -6.32 6.44
N ALA A 257 -29.30 -5.32 6.28
CA ALA A 257 -28.74 -4.95 4.99
C ALA A 257 -27.87 -6.07 4.41
N THR A 258 -27.78 -6.22 3.09
CA THR A 258 -26.92 -7.23 2.48
C THR A 258 -25.43 -6.84 2.53
N PRO A 259 -24.47 -7.76 2.33
CA PRO A 259 -23.06 -7.41 2.22
C PRO A 259 -22.77 -6.33 1.15
N ALA A 260 -23.52 -6.32 0.05
CA ALA A 260 -23.37 -5.31 -1.00
C ALA A 260 -23.80 -3.91 -0.52
N ASP A 261 -24.79 -3.83 0.36
CA ASP A 261 -25.25 -2.56 0.93
C ASP A 261 -24.19 -1.91 1.83
N LEU A 262 -23.34 -2.73 2.48
CA LEU A 262 -22.24 -2.25 3.34
C LEU A 262 -21.16 -1.49 2.56
N LEU A 263 -21.11 -1.67 1.23
CA LEU A 263 -20.11 -1.09 0.34
C LEU A 263 -20.64 0.09 -0.48
N LYS A 264 -21.93 0.44 -0.33
CA LYS A 264 -22.52 1.57 -1.05
C LYS A 264 -21.81 2.87 -0.67
N PRO A 265 -21.55 3.77 -1.63
CA PRO A 265 -21.00 5.08 -1.33
C PRO A 265 -21.84 5.83 -0.29
N ASP A 266 -21.16 6.46 0.66
CA ASP A 266 -21.74 7.23 1.75
C ASP A 266 -20.91 8.51 1.98
N GLU A 267 -21.32 9.30 2.98
CA GLU A 267 -20.63 10.54 3.35
C GLU A 267 -19.23 10.29 3.94
N ILE A 268 -18.99 9.07 4.45
CA ILE A 268 -17.69 8.68 5.00
C ILE A 268 -16.71 8.48 3.84
N PRO A 269 -15.58 9.21 3.79
CA PRO A 269 -14.60 9.02 2.74
C PRO A 269 -14.13 7.56 2.61
N PRO A 270 -14.05 6.98 1.38
CA PRO A 270 -13.70 5.58 1.16
C PRO A 270 -12.17 5.35 1.24
N ILE A 271 -11.53 5.91 2.27
CA ILE A 271 -10.08 5.83 2.50
C ILE A 271 -9.71 4.82 3.60
N VAL A 272 -10.72 4.19 4.23
CA VAL A 272 -10.54 3.13 5.22
C VAL A 272 -10.34 1.79 4.51
N LYS A 273 -9.19 1.14 4.70
CA LYS A 273 -8.85 -0.15 4.04
C LYS A 273 -9.29 -1.37 4.83
N LYS A 274 -9.56 -1.19 6.12
CA LYS A 274 -9.78 -2.28 7.05
C LYS A 274 -10.58 -1.81 8.24
N ILE A 275 -11.52 -2.63 8.66
CA ILE A 275 -12.35 -2.42 9.84
C ILE A 275 -11.98 -3.44 10.90
N VAL A 276 -11.58 -2.96 12.08
CA VAL A 276 -11.34 -3.74 13.28
C VAL A 276 -12.60 -3.66 14.14
N PHE A 277 -13.38 -4.75 14.19
CA PHE A 277 -14.61 -4.80 14.96
C PHE A 277 -14.35 -4.91 16.46
N GLY A 278 -13.32 -5.65 16.85
CA GLY A 278 -12.94 -5.75 18.26
C GLY A 278 -12.31 -7.09 18.63
N GLY A 279 -11.91 -7.20 19.90
CA GLY A 279 -11.49 -8.46 20.49
C GLY A 279 -12.69 -9.35 20.84
N LEU A 280 -12.56 -10.65 20.63
CA LEU A 280 -13.57 -11.64 21.00
C LEU A 280 -13.48 -11.98 22.48
N TYR A 281 -14.62 -12.04 23.18
CA TYR A 281 -14.69 -12.70 24.49
C TYR A 281 -14.54 -14.22 24.35
N PRO A 282 -14.12 -14.95 25.40
CA PRO A 282 -13.93 -16.40 25.32
C PRO A 282 -15.16 -17.18 24.79
N PRO A 283 -16.41 -16.87 25.18
CA PRO A 283 -17.58 -17.54 24.59
C PRO A 283 -17.73 -17.29 23.08
N ALA A 284 -17.32 -16.12 22.58
CA ALA A 284 -17.32 -15.81 21.16
C ALA A 284 -16.22 -16.58 20.39
N ILE A 285 -15.05 -16.80 21.01
CA ILE A 285 -14.01 -17.67 20.45
C ILE A 285 -14.52 -19.11 20.35
N ARG A 286 -15.24 -19.59 21.36
CA ARG A 286 -15.86 -20.93 21.32
C ARG A 286 -16.84 -21.06 20.16
N LEU A 287 -17.72 -20.08 19.97
CA LEU A 287 -18.65 -20.04 18.84
C LEU A 287 -17.91 -20.06 17.50
N LEU A 288 -16.85 -19.25 17.36
CA LEU A 288 -16.03 -19.20 16.16
C LEU A 288 -15.45 -20.58 15.82
N CYS A 289 -14.89 -21.30 16.81
CA CYS A 289 -14.37 -22.66 16.61
C CYS A 289 -15.45 -23.69 16.26
N GLN A 290 -16.70 -23.49 16.70
CA GLN A 290 -17.82 -24.37 16.35
C GLN A 290 -18.30 -24.14 14.91
N LYS A 291 -18.26 -22.88 14.44
CA LYS A 291 -18.76 -22.49 13.12
C LYS A 291 -17.69 -22.55 12.03
N SER A 292 -16.41 -22.52 12.37
CA SER A 292 -15.34 -22.40 11.39
C SER A 292 -14.10 -23.17 11.81
N ALA A 293 -13.60 -24.02 10.91
CA ALA A 293 -12.31 -24.65 11.07
C ALA A 293 -11.19 -23.59 11.06
N ILE A 294 -10.25 -23.67 11.99
CA ILE A 294 -9.10 -22.76 12.06
C ILE A 294 -7.85 -23.62 12.04
N THR A 295 -6.97 -23.38 11.07
CA THR A 295 -5.76 -24.19 10.87
C THR A 295 -4.51 -23.34 10.92
N MET A 296 -3.48 -23.83 11.62
CA MET A 296 -2.17 -23.20 11.69
C MET A 296 -1.10 -24.27 11.47
N ARG A 297 -0.30 -24.10 10.40
CA ARG A 297 0.77 -25.04 10.03
C ARG A 297 0.30 -26.50 9.86
N GLY A 298 -0.90 -26.68 9.33
CA GLY A 298 -1.51 -28.00 9.12
C GLY A 298 -2.28 -28.55 10.34
N GLU A 299 -2.15 -27.94 11.51
CA GLU A 299 -2.85 -28.36 12.72
C GLU A 299 -4.15 -27.57 12.92
N ALA A 300 -5.22 -28.25 13.31
CA ALA A 300 -6.47 -27.63 13.70
C ALA A 300 -6.34 -26.99 15.09
N LEU A 301 -6.75 -25.73 15.22
CA LEU A 301 -6.81 -25.03 16.48
C LEU A 301 -8.19 -25.20 17.11
N THR A 302 -8.21 -25.71 18.34
CA THR A 302 -9.42 -25.83 19.15
C THR A 302 -9.59 -24.60 20.04
N TYR A 303 -10.76 -24.47 20.67
CA TYR A 303 -10.99 -23.43 21.67
C TYR A 303 -9.94 -23.48 22.79
N GLU A 304 -9.61 -24.67 23.29
CA GLU A 304 -8.66 -24.90 24.37
C GLU A 304 -7.24 -24.51 23.97
N SER A 305 -6.81 -24.89 22.76
CA SER A 305 -5.48 -24.51 22.27
C SER A 305 -5.39 -23.00 22.06
N ILE A 306 -6.46 -22.37 21.58
CA ILE A 306 -6.49 -20.92 21.38
C ILE A 306 -6.37 -20.19 22.72
N MET A 307 -7.17 -20.58 23.71
CA MET A 307 -7.16 -19.95 25.03
C MET A 307 -5.82 -20.13 25.76
N ARG A 308 -5.15 -21.27 25.54
CA ARG A 308 -3.82 -21.56 26.10
C ARG A 308 -2.71 -20.76 25.44
N ASP A 309 -2.67 -20.70 24.11
CA ASP A 309 -1.50 -20.19 23.38
C ASP A 309 -1.61 -18.70 23.00
N PHE A 310 -2.83 -18.15 23.00
CA PHE A 310 -3.10 -16.76 22.61
C PHE A 310 -3.80 -15.99 23.73
N SER A 311 -3.46 -14.71 23.83
CA SER A 311 -4.02 -13.78 24.83
C SER A 311 -5.23 -13.01 24.31
N LYS A 312 -5.40 -12.93 22.99
CA LYS A 312 -6.43 -12.14 22.33
C LYS A 312 -6.69 -12.69 20.94
N VAL A 313 -7.96 -12.71 20.54
CA VAL A 313 -8.39 -12.91 19.15
C VAL A 313 -9.16 -11.67 18.74
N ILE A 314 -8.78 -11.06 17.61
CA ILE A 314 -9.45 -9.88 17.06
C ILE A 314 -10.05 -10.23 15.71
N LEU A 315 -11.30 -9.83 15.50
CA LEU A 315 -11.98 -9.93 14.22
C LEU A 315 -11.88 -8.60 13.46
N ALA A 316 -11.46 -8.68 12.20
CA ALA A 316 -11.37 -7.57 11.29
C ALA A 316 -11.82 -7.97 9.88
N VAL A 317 -12.08 -6.99 9.03
CA VAL A 317 -12.46 -7.17 7.63
C VAL A 317 -11.68 -6.20 6.76
N ASN A 318 -11.16 -6.67 5.63
CA ASN A 318 -10.56 -5.81 4.60
C ASN A 318 -11.65 -5.20 3.72
N LEU A 319 -11.41 -3.98 3.26
CA LEU A 319 -12.23 -3.27 2.29
C LEU A 319 -11.45 -3.11 0.97
N PRO A 320 -12.13 -3.17 -0.19
CA PRO A 320 -13.58 -3.28 -0.37
C PRO A 320 -14.10 -4.73 -0.47
N ASP A 321 -13.23 -5.74 -0.40
CA ASP A 321 -13.58 -7.15 -0.67
C ASP A 321 -14.35 -7.84 0.46
N LEU A 322 -14.61 -7.14 1.57
CA LEU A 322 -15.23 -7.66 2.79
C LEU A 322 -14.58 -8.96 3.29
N ARG A 323 -13.29 -9.15 3.01
CA ARG A 323 -12.60 -10.38 3.36
C ARG A 323 -12.31 -10.42 4.86
N PRO A 324 -12.83 -11.40 5.62
CA PRO A 324 -12.61 -11.48 7.05
C PRO A 324 -11.17 -11.88 7.35
N ILE A 325 -10.65 -11.39 8.46
CA ILE A 325 -9.31 -11.68 8.98
C ILE A 325 -9.41 -11.84 10.49
N LEU A 326 -8.76 -12.86 11.02
CA LEU A 326 -8.56 -13.00 12.46
C LEU A 326 -7.11 -12.72 12.82
N TYR A 327 -6.90 -11.96 13.89
CA TYR A 327 -5.58 -11.69 14.45
C TYR A 327 -5.45 -12.33 15.82
N PHE A 328 -4.51 -13.26 15.96
CA PHE A 328 -4.28 -14.00 17.19
C PHE A 328 -3.01 -13.49 17.88
N ARG A 329 -3.15 -12.90 19.08
CA ARG A 329 -2.03 -12.38 19.86
C ARG A 329 -1.32 -13.49 20.62
N SER A 330 -0.09 -13.83 20.23
CA SER A 330 0.67 -14.89 20.91
C SER A 330 0.97 -14.57 22.38
N ARG A 331 0.88 -15.55 23.28
CA ARG A 331 1.41 -15.39 24.65
C ARG A 331 2.92 -15.53 24.72
N LYS A 332 3.52 -16.29 23.80
CA LYS A 332 4.96 -16.65 23.82
C LYS A 332 5.85 -15.54 23.24
N LYS A 333 5.37 -14.82 22.23
CA LYS A 333 6.12 -13.78 21.51
C LYS A 333 5.28 -12.53 21.35
N LYS A 334 5.92 -11.36 21.19
CA LYS A 334 5.25 -10.10 20.90
C LYS A 334 4.87 -10.01 19.41
N GLU A 335 3.96 -10.88 18.99
CA GLU A 335 3.51 -10.99 17.59
C GLU A 335 2.03 -11.34 17.47
N TYR A 336 1.49 -11.07 16.28
CA TYR A 336 0.15 -11.48 15.86
C TYR A 336 0.23 -12.45 14.69
N PHE A 337 -0.52 -13.53 14.81
CA PHE A 337 -0.76 -14.48 13.72
C PHE A 337 -1.99 -14.02 12.94
N LYS A 338 -1.82 -13.82 11.63
CA LYS A 338 -2.90 -13.42 10.72
C LYS A 338 -3.52 -14.68 10.12
N MET A 339 -4.80 -14.89 10.40
CA MET A 339 -5.59 -15.98 9.84
C MET A 339 -6.49 -15.42 8.75
N VAL A 340 -6.45 -16.03 7.57
CA VAL A 340 -7.22 -15.62 6.39
C VAL A 340 -8.09 -16.77 5.91
N PRO A 341 -9.18 -16.51 5.16
CA PRO A 341 -10.02 -17.56 4.60
C PRO A 341 -9.22 -18.57 3.77
N ALA A 342 -9.42 -19.86 4.03
CA ALA A 342 -8.88 -20.94 3.22
C ALA A 342 -9.80 -21.20 2.00
N LYS A 343 -9.24 -21.78 0.93
CA LYS A 343 -10.01 -22.11 -0.29
C LYS A 343 -11.11 -23.14 -0.02
N ILE A 344 -10.90 -24.01 0.96
CA ILE A 344 -11.78 -25.13 1.33
C ILE A 344 -12.74 -24.76 2.47
N GLY A 345 -12.89 -23.46 2.78
CA GLY A 345 -13.65 -22.97 3.93
C GLY A 345 -12.81 -22.88 5.21
N GLY A 346 -13.33 -22.11 6.18
CA GLY A 346 -12.62 -21.80 7.42
C GLY A 346 -11.42 -20.86 7.25
N PHE A 347 -10.56 -20.82 8.25
CA PHE A 347 -9.38 -19.95 8.31
C PHE A 347 -8.09 -20.75 8.31
N LYS A 348 -7.07 -20.21 7.64
CA LYS A 348 -5.70 -20.70 7.67
C LYS A 348 -4.71 -19.59 8.01
N TYR A 349 -3.62 -19.95 8.65
CA TYR A 349 -2.50 -19.05 8.86
C TYR A 349 -1.88 -18.63 7.51
N GLU A 350 -1.87 -17.32 7.24
CA GLU A 350 -1.15 -16.74 6.10
C GLU A 350 0.31 -16.60 6.53
N SER A 351 1.21 -17.45 6.01
CA SER A 351 2.56 -17.68 6.54
C SER A 351 3.51 -16.47 6.59
N ARG A 352 3.04 -15.27 6.27
CA ARG A 352 3.76 -14.03 6.44
C ARG A 352 3.56 -13.54 7.87
N ARG A 353 4.66 -13.50 8.65
CA ARG A 353 4.77 -12.67 9.85
C ARG A 353 4.18 -11.31 9.49
N THR A 354 3.28 -10.75 10.30
CA THR A 354 2.90 -9.34 10.15
C THR A 354 4.21 -8.55 10.28
N PRO A 355 4.84 -8.09 9.17
CA PRO A 355 6.16 -7.49 9.25
C PRO A 355 5.97 -6.20 10.02
N HIS A 356 6.62 -6.04 11.18
CA HIS A 356 6.56 -4.86 12.07
C HIS A 356 5.64 -3.73 11.56
N MET A 357 4.33 -3.95 11.53
CA MET A 357 3.38 -2.96 11.03
C MET A 357 3.13 -2.04 12.21
N ALA A 358 4.14 -1.28 12.62
CA ALA A 358 4.23 -0.75 13.98
C ALA A 358 2.94 -0.02 14.38
N GLY A 359 2.31 0.76 13.49
CA GLY A 359 1.03 1.41 13.79
C GLY A 359 -0.17 0.48 13.87
N PHE A 360 -0.37 -0.40 12.88
CA PHE A 360 -1.50 -1.35 12.93
C PHE A 360 -1.33 -2.37 14.07
N PHE A 361 -0.10 -2.80 14.35
CA PHE A 361 0.24 -3.61 15.51
C PHE A 361 -0.15 -2.89 16.81
N LEU A 362 0.23 -1.61 16.97
CA LEU A 362 -0.17 -0.81 18.13
C LEU A 362 -1.69 -0.69 18.25
N TRP A 363 -2.40 -0.57 17.12
CA TRP A 363 -3.86 -0.62 17.10
C TRP A 363 -4.39 -1.94 17.69
N LEU A 364 -3.95 -3.08 17.16
CA LEU A 364 -4.38 -4.39 17.67
C LEU A 364 -4.05 -4.58 19.17
N GLU A 365 -2.90 -4.07 19.62
CA GLU A 365 -2.52 -4.11 21.04
C GLU A 365 -3.51 -3.32 21.90
N SER A 366 -3.93 -2.13 21.44
CA SER A 366 -4.90 -1.28 22.13
C SER A 366 -6.34 -1.80 22.12
N THR A 367 -6.69 -2.68 21.17
CA THR A 367 -8.04 -3.25 21.07
C THR A 367 -8.37 -4.16 22.25
N ARG A 368 -9.45 -3.89 22.98
CA ARG A 368 -9.93 -4.73 24.09
C ARG A 368 -10.95 -5.76 23.59
N PRO A 369 -11.21 -6.85 24.34
CA PRO A 369 -12.37 -7.68 24.12
C PRO A 369 -13.65 -6.84 24.27
N THR A 370 -14.44 -6.78 23.20
CA THR A 370 -15.69 -6.01 23.12
C THR A 370 -16.80 -6.77 22.40
N LEU A 371 -16.47 -7.86 21.71
CA LEU A 371 -17.41 -8.63 20.91
C LEU A 371 -17.95 -9.84 21.70
N GLY A 372 -19.21 -9.75 22.10
CA GLY A 372 -19.99 -10.84 22.68
C GLY A 372 -20.43 -11.88 21.64
N THR A 373 -21.07 -12.95 22.10
CA THR A 373 -21.50 -14.07 21.24
C THR A 373 -22.50 -13.64 20.16
N LYS A 374 -23.50 -12.82 20.50
CA LYS A 374 -24.53 -12.34 19.55
C LYS A 374 -23.89 -11.59 18.38
N MET A 375 -23.10 -10.57 18.67
CA MET A 375 -22.44 -9.78 17.62
C MET A 375 -21.44 -10.62 16.83
N THR A 376 -20.68 -11.49 17.49
CA THR A 376 -19.74 -12.39 16.80
C THR A 376 -20.47 -13.33 15.84
N LYS A 377 -21.64 -13.85 16.25
CA LYS A 377 -22.51 -14.67 15.39
C LYS A 377 -22.90 -13.89 14.12
N THR A 378 -23.42 -12.68 14.28
CA THR A 378 -23.77 -11.79 13.16
C THR A 378 -22.58 -11.57 12.23
N LEU A 379 -21.40 -11.24 12.75
CA LEU A 379 -20.21 -11.00 11.93
C LEU A 379 -19.72 -12.26 11.20
N ILE A 380 -19.83 -13.44 11.82
CA ILE A 380 -19.52 -14.73 11.17
C ILE A 380 -20.52 -14.99 10.05
N GLU A 381 -21.82 -14.81 10.30
CA GLU A 381 -22.87 -15.00 9.30
C GLU A 381 -22.68 -14.06 8.10
N TYR A 382 -22.31 -12.80 8.33
CA TYR A 382 -22.08 -11.84 7.25
C TYR A 382 -20.82 -12.13 6.42
N PHE A 383 -19.68 -12.39 7.08
CA PHE A 383 -18.38 -12.36 6.42
C PHE A 383 -17.75 -13.73 6.19
N VAL A 384 -18.17 -14.74 6.94
CA VAL A 384 -17.57 -16.08 6.90
C VAL A 384 -18.51 -17.09 6.26
N GLU A 385 -19.80 -17.06 6.61
CA GLU A 385 -20.82 -17.98 6.10
C GLU A 385 -21.62 -17.39 4.92
N GLY A 386 -21.82 -16.07 4.88
CA GLY A 386 -22.65 -15.38 3.89
C GLY A 386 -22.03 -15.31 2.48
N GLU A 387 -22.81 -14.86 1.50
CA GLU A 387 -22.41 -14.76 0.07
C GLU A 387 -21.10 -13.98 -0.19
N ALA A 388 -20.60 -13.21 0.79
CA ALA A 388 -19.25 -12.62 0.75
C ALA A 388 -18.12 -13.68 0.67
N ALA A 389 -18.37 -14.92 1.11
CA ALA A 389 -17.47 -16.06 0.95
C ALA A 389 -17.55 -16.70 -0.45
N GLY A 390 -18.51 -16.31 -1.30
CA GLY A 390 -18.95 -17.10 -2.44
C GLY A 390 -19.47 -16.32 -3.65
N LYS A 391 -18.70 -15.38 -4.19
CA LYS A 391 -18.56 -15.17 -5.66
C LYS A 391 -17.11 -14.75 -5.95
N ARG A 392 -16.30 -15.72 -6.39
CA ARG A 392 -14.98 -15.51 -6.97
C ARG A 392 -14.98 -15.93 -8.42
#